data_AF-A0A5M9J6B4-F1
#
_entry.id   AF-A0A5M9J6B4-F1
#
_cell.length_a   1.000
_cell.length_b   1.000
_cell.length_c   1.000
_cell.angle_alpha   90.00
_cell.angle_beta   90.00
_cell.angle_gamma   90.00
#
_symmetry.space_group_name_H-M   'P 1'
#
loop_
_entity.id
_entity.type
_entity.pdbx_description
1 polymer ?
#
loop_
_entity_poly.entity_id
_entity_poly.type
_entity_poly.pdbx_seq_one_letter_code
_entity_poly.pdbx_strand_id
1 'polypeptide(L)'
;MPAIGNEDLNPLPDMLHLGAYPDTKPWLECCSSLLDLNHDLKEYLTNLNTMALSIILRFCPNIFGAIFIGFGINALLRPSHALTFYRPFSLPTAPSDKALVEALMTIYGARDIFMGLSMYAASYHRNYKTLGWIVIAGSGVAFVDGWVCYKAGGGQADHWGYAPVHTIVGTLLALGY
;
A
#
# COMPACT_ATOMS: atom_id res chain seq x y z
N MET A 1 -43.42 -69.13 -56.79
CA MET A 1 -44.62 -68.34 -56.39
C MET A 1 -44.30 -67.69 -55.05
N PRO A 2 -44.63 -66.41 -54.75
CA PRO A 2 -44.56 -65.13 -55.51
C PRO A 2 -43.58 -64.10 -54.82
N ALA A 3 -42.97 -63.14 -55.54
CA ALA A 3 -43.23 -61.66 -55.63
C ALA A 3 -43.33 -60.92 -54.27
N ILE A 4 -42.77 -59.73 -53.96
CA ILE A 4 -42.81 -58.36 -54.55
C ILE A 4 -41.75 -57.55 -53.71
N GLY A 5 -40.86 -56.70 -54.21
CA GLY A 5 -41.08 -55.35 -54.75
C GLY A 5 -39.77 -54.54 -54.70
N ASN A 6 -39.49 -53.77 -55.75
CA ASN A 6 -38.38 -52.81 -55.88
C ASN A 6 -38.94 -51.41 -55.67
N GLU A 7 -38.46 -50.66 -54.68
CA GLU A 7 -38.56 -49.19 -54.64
C GLU A 7 -37.30 -48.58 -53.96
N ASP A 8 -36.58 -47.79 -54.74
CA ASP A 8 -35.93 -46.51 -54.42
C ASP A 8 -34.87 -46.42 -53.30
N LEU A 9 -33.61 -46.68 -53.68
CA LEU A 9 -32.44 -46.10 -53.01
C LEU A 9 -32.10 -44.74 -53.63
N ASN A 10 -32.66 -43.67 -53.06
CA ASN A 10 -32.20 -42.30 -53.34
C ASN A 10 -30.78 -42.10 -52.78
N PRO A 11 -29.84 -41.49 -53.54
CA PRO A 11 -28.55 -41.09 -53.00
C PRO A 11 -28.67 -39.87 -52.09
N LEU A 12 -27.84 -39.83 -51.04
CA LEU A 12 -27.68 -38.71 -50.11
C LEU A 12 -27.45 -37.39 -50.87
N PRO A 13 -28.09 -36.27 -50.45
CA PRO A 13 -27.85 -34.98 -51.09
C PRO A 13 -26.45 -34.44 -50.79
N ASP A 14 -25.76 -34.03 -51.84
CA ASP A 14 -24.49 -33.29 -51.83
C ASP A 14 -24.58 -32.05 -50.94
N MET A 15 -23.88 -32.07 -49.81
CA MET A 15 -23.65 -30.92 -48.93
C MET A 15 -22.53 -30.01 -49.48
N LEU A 16 -22.63 -29.60 -50.75
CA LEU A 16 -21.63 -28.77 -51.43
C LEU A 16 -22.20 -27.45 -52.01
N HIS A 17 -23.30 -26.97 -51.43
CA HIS A 17 -23.84 -25.63 -51.69
C HIS A 17 -24.28 -24.94 -50.40
N LEU A 18 -23.35 -24.65 -49.49
CA LEU A 18 -23.52 -23.55 -48.55
C LEU A 18 -23.13 -22.26 -49.29
N GLY A 19 -24.16 -21.57 -49.79
CA GLY A 19 -24.05 -20.26 -50.39
C GLY A 19 -23.33 -19.26 -49.48
N ALA A 20 -22.67 -18.30 -50.12
CA ALA A 20 -21.98 -17.19 -49.51
C ALA A 20 -22.82 -16.55 -48.38
N TYR A 21 -22.29 -16.56 -47.16
CA TYR A 21 -22.80 -15.76 -46.07
C TYR A 21 -22.83 -14.28 -46.48
N PRO A 22 -23.94 -13.54 -46.27
CA PRO A 22 -24.00 -12.13 -46.59
C PRO A 22 -23.11 -11.36 -45.61
N ASP A 23 -22.21 -10.56 -46.19
CA ASP A 23 -21.47 -9.45 -45.60
C ASP A 23 -21.00 -9.63 -44.15
N THR A 24 -19.79 -10.16 -43.96
CA THR A 24 -19.14 -10.30 -42.64
C THR A 24 -18.63 -8.98 -42.07
N LYS A 25 -18.68 -7.88 -42.82
CA LYS A 25 -18.21 -6.55 -42.39
C LYS A 25 -18.87 -6.03 -41.11
N PRO A 26 -20.20 -6.12 -40.90
CA PRO A 26 -20.86 -5.59 -39.70
C PRO A 26 -20.44 -6.35 -38.43
N TRP A 27 -20.16 -7.65 -38.55
CA TRP A 27 -19.70 -8.46 -37.42
C TRP A 27 -18.27 -8.12 -37.01
N LEU A 28 -17.39 -7.85 -37.98
CA LEU A 28 -16.00 -7.44 -37.71
C LEU A 28 -15.94 -6.04 -37.07
N GLU A 29 -16.77 -5.10 -37.53
CA GLU A 29 -16.88 -3.74 -36.94
C GLU A 29 -17.46 -3.77 -35.51
N CYS A 30 -18.42 -4.66 -35.24
CA CYS A 30 -18.95 -4.86 -33.90
C CYS A 30 -17.88 -5.44 -32.96
N CYS A 31 -17.13 -6.45 -33.40
CA CYS A 31 -16.04 -7.03 -32.63
C CYS A 31 -14.89 -6.04 -32.34
N SER A 32 -14.52 -5.20 -33.32
CA SER A 32 -13.51 -4.15 -33.09
C SER A 32 -14.01 -3.13 -32.08
N SER A 33 -15.26 -2.68 -32.21
CA SER A 33 -15.87 -1.73 -31.27
C SER A 33 -15.92 -2.26 -29.83
N LEU A 34 -16.20 -3.55 -29.64
CA LEU A 34 -16.20 -4.20 -28.32
C LEU A 34 -14.79 -4.36 -27.73
N LEU A 35 -13.78 -4.62 -28.58
CA LEU A 35 -12.38 -4.68 -28.15
C LEU A 35 -11.88 -3.30 -27.72
N ASP A 36 -12.20 -2.26 -28.49
CA ASP A 36 -11.87 -0.87 -28.17
C ASP A 36 -12.53 -0.44 -26.86
N LEU A 37 -13.83 -0.75 -26.67
CA LEU A 37 -14.55 -0.47 -25.43
C LEU A 37 -13.91 -1.15 -24.20
N ASN A 38 -13.41 -2.37 -24.36
CA ASN A 38 -12.72 -3.11 -23.30
C ASN A 38 -11.32 -2.52 -23.01
N HIS A 39 -10.63 -2.03 -24.04
CA HIS A 39 -9.36 -1.31 -23.88
C HIS A 39 -9.57 0.00 -23.11
N ASP A 40 -10.55 0.81 -23.52
CA ASP A 40 -10.89 2.07 -22.88
C ASP A 40 -11.36 1.89 -21.43
N LEU A 41 -12.14 0.84 -21.16
CA LEU A 41 -12.56 0.50 -19.80
C LEU A 41 -11.34 0.16 -18.91
N LYS A 42 -10.40 -0.65 -19.42
CA LYS A 42 -9.18 -1.01 -18.68
C LYS A 42 -8.30 0.21 -18.43
N GLU A 43 -8.15 1.08 -19.41
CA GLU A 43 -7.38 2.32 -19.29
C GLU A 43 -8.02 3.25 -18.26
N TYR A 44 -9.35 3.44 -18.33
CA TYR A 44 -10.10 4.23 -17.35
C TYR A 44 -9.96 3.69 -15.93
N LEU A 45 -10.13 2.38 -15.73
CA LEU A 45 -9.96 1.73 -14.43
C LEU A 45 -8.51 1.86 -13.92
N THR A 46 -7.52 1.74 -14.80
CA THR A 46 -6.09 1.92 -14.44
C THR A 46 -5.82 3.35 -14.00
N ASN A 47 -6.34 4.34 -14.74
CA ASN A 47 -6.22 5.75 -14.41
C ASN A 47 -6.93 6.08 -13.09
N LEU A 48 -8.12 5.53 -12.85
CA LEU A 48 -8.86 5.69 -11.61
C LEU A 48 -8.08 5.12 -10.42
N ASN A 49 -7.49 3.94 -10.57
CA ASN A 49 -6.67 3.29 -9.55
C ASN A 49 -5.39 4.07 -9.25
N THR A 50 -4.68 4.57 -10.27
CA THR A 50 -3.49 5.40 -10.09
C THR A 50 -3.82 6.71 -9.38
N MET A 51 -4.95 7.35 -9.74
CA MET A 51 -5.43 8.56 -9.08
C MET A 51 -5.76 8.30 -7.61
N ALA A 52 -6.54 7.26 -7.30
CA ALA A 52 -6.89 6.89 -5.93
C ALA A 52 -5.65 6.54 -5.09
N LEU A 53 -4.70 5.78 -5.66
CA LEU A 53 -3.44 5.44 -5.02
C LEU A 53 -2.62 6.69 -4.69
N SER A 54 -2.48 7.62 -5.64
CA SER A 54 -1.73 8.86 -5.43
C SER A 54 -2.33 9.73 -4.32
N ILE A 55 -3.66 9.74 -4.18
CA ILE A 55 -4.34 10.46 -3.10
C ILE A 55 -4.00 9.81 -1.77
N ILE A 56 -4.21 8.49 -1.63
CA ILE A 56 -3.95 7.75 -0.40
C ILE A 56 -2.49 7.92 0.03
N LEU A 57 -1.56 7.77 -0.92
CA LEU A 57 -0.12 7.87 -0.69
C LEU A 57 0.30 9.23 -0.12
N ARG A 58 -0.36 10.31 -0.53
CA ARG A 58 -0.09 11.67 -0.03
C ARG A 58 -0.71 11.93 1.34
N PHE A 59 -1.76 11.21 1.71
CA PHE A 59 -2.39 11.33 3.03
C PHE A 59 -1.64 10.52 4.11
N CYS A 60 -1.13 9.33 3.80
CA CYS A 60 -0.45 8.47 4.78
C CYS A 60 0.66 9.16 5.59
N PRO A 61 1.59 9.93 5.00
CA PRO A 61 2.64 10.61 5.76
C PRO A 61 2.11 11.65 6.76
N ASN A 62 0.95 12.25 6.48
CA ASN A 62 0.33 13.20 7.41
C ASN A 62 -0.24 12.47 8.65
N ILE A 63 -0.74 11.25 8.47
CA ILE A 63 -1.17 10.38 9.56
C ILE A 63 0.05 9.94 10.38
N PHE A 64 1.13 9.51 9.73
CA PHE A 64 2.38 9.15 10.41
C PHE A 64 2.93 10.34 11.20
N GLY A 65 2.96 11.53 10.59
CA GLY A 65 3.40 12.76 11.26
C GLY A 65 2.57 13.10 12.49
N ALA A 66 1.25 12.93 12.44
CA ALA A 66 0.37 13.11 13.59
C ALA A 66 0.71 12.13 14.72
N ILE A 67 0.95 10.86 14.37
CA ILE A 67 1.31 9.79 15.32
C ILE A 67 2.63 10.12 16.01
N PHE A 68 3.67 10.48 15.26
CA PHE A 68 4.97 10.89 15.81
C PHE A 68 4.83 12.09 16.76
N ILE A 69 4.10 13.15 16.35
CA ILE A 69 3.87 14.30 17.23
C ILE A 69 3.11 13.88 18.50
N GLY A 70 2.09 13.03 18.39
CA GLY A 70 1.32 12.53 19.53
C GLY A 70 2.17 11.74 20.52
N PHE A 71 2.97 10.79 20.04
CA PHE A 71 3.91 10.04 20.87
C PHE A 71 4.98 10.95 21.49
N GLY A 72 5.49 11.90 20.71
CA GLY A 72 6.50 12.84 21.19
C GLY A 72 5.97 13.78 22.28
N ILE A 73 4.76 14.32 22.14
CA ILE A 73 4.08 15.10 23.20
C ILE A 73 3.88 14.23 24.45
N ASN A 74 3.44 12.99 24.28
CA ASN A 74 3.29 12.06 25.41
C ASN A 74 4.64 11.78 26.10
N ALA A 75 5.73 11.64 25.36
CA ALA A 75 7.07 11.43 25.92
C ALA A 75 7.63 12.67 26.63
N LEU A 76 7.30 13.89 26.15
CA LEU A 76 7.65 15.14 26.84
C LEU A 76 6.87 15.35 28.14
N LEU A 77 5.55 15.12 28.12
CA LEU A 77 4.68 15.44 29.26
C LEU A 77 4.54 14.29 30.26
N ARG A 78 4.72 13.05 29.79
CA ARG A 78 4.51 11.82 30.56
C ARG A 78 5.57 10.76 30.20
N PRO A 79 6.87 11.03 30.45
CA PRO A 79 7.97 10.17 30.03
C PRO A 79 7.86 8.73 30.54
N SER A 80 7.43 8.53 31.80
CA SER A 80 7.24 7.18 32.35
C SER A 80 6.13 6.41 31.63
N HIS A 81 5.05 7.09 31.22
CA HIS A 81 3.98 6.47 30.43
C HIS A 81 4.49 6.12 29.02
N ALA A 82 5.25 7.01 28.38
CA ALA A 82 5.83 6.76 27.07
C ALA A 82 6.77 5.54 27.04
N LEU A 83 7.52 5.30 28.12
CA LEU A 83 8.39 4.12 28.23
C LEU A 83 7.61 2.80 28.15
N THR A 84 6.33 2.78 28.52
CA THR A 84 5.52 1.55 28.49
C THR A 84 5.25 1.01 27.07
N PHE A 85 5.43 1.84 26.04
CA PHE A 85 5.37 1.41 24.63
C PHE A 85 6.63 0.64 24.21
N TYR A 86 7.72 0.75 24.96
CA TYR A 86 8.98 0.07 24.73
C TYR A 86 9.08 -1.20 25.58
N ARG A 87 8.41 -2.27 25.15
CA ARG A 87 8.57 -3.58 25.80
C ARG A 87 9.94 -4.16 25.43
N PRO A 88 10.66 -4.83 26.36
CA PRO A 88 10.25 -5.31 27.68
C PRO A 88 10.68 -4.39 28.85
N PHE A 89 11.03 -3.12 28.59
CA PHE A 89 11.55 -2.26 29.65
C PHE A 89 10.51 -2.03 30.75
N SER A 90 10.95 -2.17 32.00
CA SER A 90 10.15 -1.85 33.18
C SER A 90 10.43 -0.43 33.66
N LEU A 91 9.48 0.13 34.40
CA LEU A 91 9.68 1.44 35.01
C LEU A 91 10.82 1.37 36.05
N PRO A 92 11.80 2.27 35.98
CA PRO A 92 12.90 2.29 36.94
C PRO A 92 12.40 2.57 38.36
N THR A 93 12.88 1.80 39.33
CA THR A 93 12.52 1.92 40.75
C THR A 93 13.50 2.80 41.53
N ALA A 94 14.78 2.82 41.16
CA ALA A 94 15.77 3.69 41.76
C ALA A 94 15.59 5.15 41.32
N PRO A 95 15.67 6.14 42.24
CA PRO A 95 15.47 7.55 41.89
C PRO A 95 16.46 8.08 40.83
N SER A 96 17.72 7.64 40.86
CA SER A 96 18.74 8.04 39.88
C SER A 96 18.40 7.57 38.47
N ASP A 97 17.97 6.32 38.35
CA ASP A 97 17.67 5.67 37.07
C ASP A 97 16.40 6.27 36.48
N LYS A 98 15.42 6.57 37.34
CA LYS A 98 14.20 7.27 36.95
C LYS A 98 14.51 8.64 36.37
N ALA A 99 15.33 9.45 37.04
CA ALA A 99 15.69 10.77 36.54
C ALA A 99 16.40 10.69 35.17
N LEU A 100 17.32 9.74 35.00
CA LEU A 100 18.02 9.54 33.73
C LEU A 100 17.06 9.10 32.62
N VAL A 101 16.22 8.10 32.87
CA VAL A 101 15.27 7.57 31.89
C VAL A 101 14.23 8.63 31.50
N GLU A 102 13.74 9.42 32.45
CA GLU A 102 12.80 10.51 32.15
C GLU A 102 13.43 11.60 31.28
N ALA A 103 14.69 11.95 31.53
CA ALA A 103 15.44 12.87 30.67
C ALA A 103 15.64 12.30 29.26
N LEU A 104 16.00 11.01 29.14
CA LEU A 104 16.15 10.34 27.85
C LEU A 104 14.83 10.27 27.08
N MET A 105 13.72 9.94 27.75
CA MET A 105 12.39 9.91 27.13
C MET A 105 11.93 11.31 26.69
N THR A 106 12.31 12.36 27.44
CA THR A 106 12.04 13.74 27.03
C THR A 106 12.80 14.09 25.75
N ILE A 107 14.09 13.74 25.66
CA ILE A 107 14.89 13.93 24.43
C ILE A 107 14.31 13.12 23.26
N TYR A 108 13.88 11.87 23.53
CA TYR A 108 13.20 11.03 22.55
C TYR A 108 11.93 11.72 22.04
N GLY A 109 11.10 12.27 22.94
CA GLY A 109 9.87 12.96 22.57
C GLY A 109 10.09 14.18 21.67
N ALA A 110 11.16 14.94 21.90
CA ALA A 110 11.53 16.05 21.03
C ALA A 110 11.91 15.58 19.61
N ARG A 111 12.56 14.41 19.47
CA ARG A 111 12.91 13.82 18.18
C ARG A 111 11.68 13.35 17.42
N ASP A 112 10.74 12.73 18.10
CA ASP A 112 9.45 12.32 17.54
C ASP A 112 8.67 13.51 17.00
N ILE A 113 8.59 14.60 17.76
CA ILE A 113 7.96 15.85 17.29
C ILE A 113 8.68 16.38 16.04
N PHE A 114 10.01 16.41 16.05
CA PHE A 114 10.79 16.82 14.88
C PHE A 114 10.50 15.97 13.64
N MET A 115 10.38 14.65 13.79
CA MET A 115 10.06 13.75 12.69
C MET A 115 8.69 14.07 12.09
N GLY A 116 7.66 14.22 12.93
CA GLY A 116 6.33 14.56 12.45
C GLY A 116 6.22 15.96 11.83
N LEU A 117 6.91 16.95 12.41
CA LEU A 117 6.98 18.30 11.82
C LEU A 117 7.72 18.30 10.48
N SER A 118 8.77 17.49 10.33
CA SER A 118 9.48 17.34 9.05
C SER A 118 8.57 16.76 7.97
N MET A 119 7.75 15.76 8.31
CA MET A 119 6.74 15.21 7.40
C MET A 119 5.69 16.27 7.01
N TYR A 120 5.18 17.05 7.98
CA TYR A 120 4.25 18.13 7.68
C TYR A 120 4.85 19.24 6.84
N ALA A 121 6.10 19.64 7.09
CA ALA A 121 6.77 20.66 6.29
C ALA A 121 6.91 20.22 4.82
N ALA A 122 7.40 19.00 4.58
CA ALA A 122 7.53 18.48 3.22
C ALA A 122 6.17 18.26 2.52
N SER A 123 5.16 17.80 3.27
CA SER A 123 3.78 17.65 2.80
C SER A 123 3.14 18.99 2.43
N TYR A 124 3.30 20.02 3.27
CA TYR A 124 2.77 21.37 3.06
C TYR A 124 3.35 22.01 1.78
N HIS A 125 4.65 21.87 1.55
CA HIS A 125 5.31 22.33 0.33
C HIS A 125 5.10 21.42 -0.88
N ARG A 126 4.33 20.34 -0.74
CA ARG A 126 4.05 19.34 -1.79
C ARG A 126 5.33 18.74 -2.40
N ASN A 127 6.41 18.70 -1.62
CA ASN A 127 7.64 18.07 -2.04
C ASN A 127 7.60 16.58 -1.69
N TYR A 128 6.80 15.83 -2.47
CA TYR A 128 6.48 14.44 -2.18
C TYR A 128 7.70 13.51 -2.27
N LYS A 129 8.69 13.83 -3.12
CA LYS A 129 9.94 13.07 -3.18
C LYS A 129 10.74 13.20 -1.87
N THR A 130 10.90 14.43 -1.37
CA THR A 130 11.54 14.66 -0.06
C THR A 130 10.70 14.05 1.07
N LEU A 131 9.38 14.16 1.02
CA LEU A 131 8.48 13.51 1.98
C LEU A 131 8.70 11.99 2.01
N GLY A 132 8.85 11.36 0.85
CA GLY A 132 9.16 9.93 0.73
C GLY A 132 10.46 9.56 1.44
N TRP A 133 11.52 10.33 1.23
CA TRP A 133 12.79 10.13 1.95
C TRP A 133 12.67 10.32 3.46
N ILE A 134 11.88 11.29 3.93
CA ILE A 134 11.62 11.49 5.36
C ILE A 134 10.88 10.27 5.95
N VAL A 135 9.89 9.73 5.23
CA VAL A 135 9.15 8.52 5.67
C VAL A 135 10.07 7.30 5.69
N ILE A 136 10.95 7.12 4.70
CA ILE A 136 11.97 6.06 4.70
C ILE A 136 12.91 6.22 5.90
N ALA A 137 13.38 7.43 6.19
CA ALA A 137 14.20 7.68 7.38
C ALA A 137 13.47 7.30 8.67
N GLY A 138 12.17 7.58 8.77
CA GLY A 138 11.31 7.13 9.86
C GLY A 138 11.24 5.61 10.01
N SER A 139 11.24 4.87 8.89
CA SER A 139 11.38 3.40 8.92
C SER A 139 12.71 2.96 9.55
N GLY A 140 13.80 3.70 9.31
CA GLY A 140 15.09 3.42 9.92
C GLY A 140 15.06 3.58 11.44
N VAL A 141 14.39 4.62 11.94
CA VAL A 141 14.18 4.83 13.39
C VAL A 141 13.39 3.66 13.98
N ALA A 142 12.25 3.30 13.37
CA ALA A 142 11.42 2.18 13.80
C ALA A 142 12.18 0.84 13.86
N PHE A 143 13.07 0.62 12.88
CA PHE A 143 13.93 -0.56 12.86
C PHE A 143 14.89 -0.57 14.06
N VAL A 144 15.54 0.57 14.35
CA VAL A 144 16.46 0.70 15.48
C VAL A 144 15.73 0.55 16.82
N ASP A 145 14.53 1.12 16.97
CA ASP A 145 13.71 0.97 18.16
C ASP A 145 13.40 -0.52 18.43
N GLY A 146 12.96 -1.24 17.40
CA GLY A 146 12.74 -2.69 17.51
C GLY A 146 14.01 -3.47 17.78
N TRP A 147 15.16 -3.07 17.21
CA TRP A 147 16.45 -3.71 17.50
C TRP A 147 16.87 -3.53 18.96
N VAL A 148 16.67 -2.35 19.54
CA VAL A 148 16.94 -2.08 20.96
C VAL A 148 16.04 -2.93 21.84
N CYS A 149 14.74 -3.01 21.55
CA CYS A 149 13.79 -3.86 22.27
C CYS A 149 14.17 -5.35 22.16
N TYR A 150 14.52 -5.84 20.96
CA TYR A 150 15.01 -7.20 20.76
C TYR A 150 16.24 -7.49 21.62
N LYS A 151 17.22 -6.58 21.65
CA LYS A 151 18.41 -6.69 22.49
C LYS A 151 18.10 -6.67 23.99
N ALA A 152 17.01 -6.01 24.39
CA ALA A 152 16.51 -5.99 25.76
C ALA A 152 15.66 -7.22 26.12
N GLY A 153 15.37 -8.12 25.16
CA GLY A 153 14.72 -9.40 25.41
C GLY A 153 13.27 -9.53 24.92
N GLY A 154 12.74 -8.59 24.12
CA GLY A 154 11.39 -8.72 23.55
C GLY A 154 10.82 -7.44 22.95
N GLY A 155 9.53 -7.42 22.60
CA GLY A 155 8.81 -6.19 22.19
C GLY A 155 9.17 -5.59 20.83
N GLN A 156 10.13 -6.15 20.10
CA GLN A 156 10.55 -5.68 18.77
C GLN A 156 9.42 -5.66 17.73
N ALA A 157 8.43 -6.55 17.87
CA ALA A 157 7.31 -6.65 16.95
C ALA A 157 6.43 -5.38 16.97
N ASP A 158 6.34 -4.71 18.11
CA ASP A 158 5.58 -3.46 18.27
C ASP A 158 6.18 -2.33 17.40
N HIS A 159 7.48 -2.43 17.06
CA HIS A 159 8.20 -1.47 16.21
C HIS A 159 8.40 -1.94 14.77
N TRP A 160 8.82 -3.19 14.59
CA TRP A 160 9.08 -3.76 13.27
C TRP A 160 7.81 -4.00 12.45
N GLY A 161 6.62 -4.04 13.09
CA GLY A 161 5.35 -4.17 12.36
C GLY A 161 5.07 -3.01 11.39
N TYR A 162 5.42 -1.78 11.77
CA TYR A 162 5.13 -0.59 10.94
C TYR A 162 6.32 -0.08 10.11
N ALA A 163 7.53 -0.58 10.36
CA ALA A 163 8.71 -0.22 9.57
C ALA A 163 8.56 -0.56 8.07
N PRO A 164 8.11 -1.78 7.66
CA PRO A 164 7.87 -2.08 6.25
C PRO A 164 6.83 -1.16 5.60
N VAL A 165 5.79 -0.76 6.35
CA VAL A 165 4.76 0.16 5.86
C VAL A 165 5.37 1.52 5.53
N HIS A 166 6.22 2.06 6.41
CA HIS A 166 6.96 3.30 6.15
C HIS A 166 7.88 3.16 4.94
N THR A 167 8.62 2.05 4.83
CA THR A 167 9.49 1.79 3.69
C THR A 167 8.71 1.79 2.38
N ILE A 168 7.57 1.09 2.31
CA ILE A 168 6.76 0.99 1.08
C ILE A 168 6.17 2.36 0.71
N VAL A 169 5.49 3.03 1.64
CA VAL A 169 4.88 4.34 1.39
C VAL A 169 5.95 5.36 0.99
N GLY A 170 7.06 5.39 1.73
CA GLY A 170 8.15 6.31 1.47
C GLY A 170 8.84 6.06 0.13
N THR A 171 9.04 4.80 -0.26
CA THR A 171 9.62 4.44 -1.56
C THR A 171 8.73 4.86 -2.71
N LEU A 172 7.42 4.60 -2.63
CA LEU A 172 6.47 5.02 -3.66
C LEU A 172 6.48 6.55 -3.83
N LEU A 173 6.47 7.31 -2.73
CA LEU A 173 6.56 8.77 -2.77
C LEU A 173 7.89 9.27 -3.34
N ALA A 174 9.01 8.64 -2.97
CA ALA A 174 10.34 8.98 -3.46
C ALA A 174 10.47 8.73 -4.98
N LEU A 175 9.80 7.70 -5.49
CA LEU A 175 9.72 7.37 -6.91
C LEU A 175 8.74 8.27 -7.69
N GLY A 176 7.87 9.01 -6.99
CA GLY A 176 6.96 9.99 -7.59
C GLY A 176 5.56 9.46 -7.90
N TYR A 177 5.14 8.39 -7.25
CA TYR A 177 3.74 7.94 -7.24
C TYR A 177 2.84 8.87 -6.40
#